data_AF-A0AA35V995-F1
#
_entry.id   AF-A0AA35V995-F1
#
_cell.length_a   1.000
_cell.length_b   1.000
_cell.length_c   1.000
_cell.angle_alpha   90.00
_cell.angle_beta   90.00
_cell.angle_gamma   90.00
#
_symmetry.space_group_name_H-M   'P 1'
#
loop_
_entity.id
_entity.type
_entity.pdbx_description
1 polymer ?
#
loop_
_entity_poly.entity_id
_entity_poly.type
_entity_poly.pdbx_seq_one_letter_code
_entity_poly.pdbx_strand_id
1 'polypeptide(L)'
;MDAETLLSIEDLRLALPDGRVLLDGVSLSLARGEALGVVGESGSGKSLTAMTVMGLLPDVRSSGAVRFRARDLLMQDARAWRRLRGKEIAMIFQDPMTAFLPVRRVGAQIDEQIRLHEKLSRREARARTVRLLGEMGVPDPAAAAERFPHQLSGGLRQRAMIAMALSCAPALLIADEPTTALDVTVQAQILVLLTRLRETGAGLMLITHDMGVVAQACTHVAVLYAGVVVERGPVRAVLDAPLHPYTRALLAAMPPLDGPRPAHLPAIAGQPPAPDARPPGCVFAPRCPQVRPDCAIRPPVVRMGEQEVVCVLYAS
;
A
#
# COMPACT_ATOMS: atom_id res chain seq x y z
N MET A 1 23.90 7.15 9.73
CA MET A 1 23.62 7.66 8.38
C MET A 1 22.13 7.83 8.31
N ASP A 2 21.63 9.07 8.43
CA ASP A 2 20.19 9.33 8.39
C ASP A 2 19.64 8.83 7.06
N ALA A 3 18.69 7.89 7.13
CA ALA A 3 18.10 7.30 5.94
C ALA A 3 17.32 8.40 5.20
N GLU A 4 17.75 8.71 3.97
CA GLU A 4 17.11 9.72 3.13
C GLU A 4 15.61 9.41 2.96
N THR A 5 14.74 10.32 3.41
CA THR A 5 13.29 10.16 3.29
C THR A 5 12.89 10.16 1.82
N LEU A 6 12.34 9.04 1.36
CA LEU A 6 11.90 8.87 -0.01
C LEU A 6 10.49 9.44 -0.22
N LEU A 7 9.58 9.13 0.69
CA LEU A 7 8.19 9.59 0.71
C LEU A 7 7.85 10.12 2.12
N SER A 8 7.30 11.33 2.19
CA SER A 8 6.72 11.91 3.40
C SER A 8 5.26 12.28 3.13
N ILE A 9 4.37 11.92 4.03
CA ILE A 9 2.96 12.33 4.07
C ILE A 9 2.76 13.00 5.42
N GLU A 10 2.33 14.26 5.42
CA GLU A 10 2.21 15.11 6.60
C GLU A 10 0.79 15.69 6.67
N ASP A 11 0.06 15.38 7.75
CA ASP A 11 -1.32 15.80 8.01
C ASP A 11 -2.23 15.71 6.77
N LEU A 12 -2.15 14.61 6.03
CA LEU A 12 -2.96 14.42 4.82
C LEU A 12 -4.43 14.31 5.21
N ARG A 13 -5.21 15.28 4.74
CA ARG A 13 -6.67 15.31 4.87
C ARG A 13 -7.28 15.26 3.49
N LEU A 14 -8.29 14.42 3.34
CA LEU A 14 -9.09 14.33 2.12
C LEU A 14 -10.55 14.55 2.47
N ALA A 15 -11.22 15.45 1.77
CA ALA A 15 -12.65 15.68 1.91
C ALA A 15 -13.34 15.66 0.55
N LEU A 16 -14.54 15.08 0.51
CA LEU A 16 -15.44 15.19 -0.64
C LEU A 16 -15.97 16.63 -0.78
N PRO A 17 -16.48 17.02 -1.96
CA PRO A 17 -17.05 18.35 -2.17
C PRO A 17 -18.21 18.70 -1.23
N ASP A 18 -18.94 17.68 -0.75
CA ASP A 18 -20.02 17.80 0.23
C ASP A 18 -19.53 17.92 1.69
N GLY A 19 -18.22 17.97 1.92
CA GLY A 19 -17.59 18.15 3.23
C GLY A 19 -17.29 16.85 3.97
N ARG A 20 -17.69 15.67 3.47
CA ARG A 20 -17.37 14.40 4.14
C ARG A 20 -15.87 14.13 4.13
N VAL A 21 -15.28 13.98 5.31
CA VAL A 21 -13.85 13.73 5.48
C VAL A 21 -13.55 12.25 5.26
N LEU A 22 -12.74 11.93 4.26
CA LEU A 22 -12.31 10.57 3.94
C LEU A 22 -11.02 10.18 4.66
N LEU A 23 -10.03 11.08 4.72
CA LEU A 23 -8.80 10.92 5.50
C LEU A 23 -8.67 12.11 6.46
N ASP A 24 -8.27 11.84 7.70
CA ASP A 24 -8.22 12.83 8.77
C ASP A 24 -6.83 12.84 9.42
N GLY A 25 -5.90 13.55 8.80
CA GLY A 25 -4.56 13.81 9.34
C GLY A 25 -3.60 12.63 9.23
N VAL A 26 -3.65 11.88 8.13
CA VAL A 26 -2.74 10.75 7.89
C VAL A 26 -1.32 11.26 7.76
N SER A 27 -0.42 10.77 8.61
CA SER A 27 1.00 11.10 8.56
C SER A 27 1.85 9.84 8.49
N LEU A 28 2.66 9.71 7.44
CA LEU A 28 3.45 8.52 7.12
C LEU A 28 4.80 8.93 6.54
N SER A 29 5.83 8.14 6.80
CA SER A 29 7.15 8.33 6.20
C SER A 29 7.69 7.00 5.72
N LEU A 30 8.45 7.04 4.62
CA LEU A 30 9.14 5.89 4.06
C LEU A 30 10.50 6.35 3.56
N ALA A 31 11.56 5.74 4.06
CA ALA A 31 12.93 5.94 3.61
C ALA A 31 13.28 5.06 2.41
N ARG A 32 14.42 5.35 1.77
CA ARG A 32 14.93 4.49 0.68
C ARG A 32 15.28 3.09 1.19
N GLY A 33 14.94 2.06 0.41
CA GLY A 33 15.12 0.64 0.77
C GLY A 33 14.18 0.10 1.86
N GLU A 34 13.39 0.98 2.47
CA GLU A 34 12.41 0.63 3.48
C GLU A 34 11.16 0.00 2.86
N ALA A 35 10.44 -0.82 3.62
CA ALA A 35 9.10 -1.26 3.29
C ALA A 35 8.10 -0.88 4.39
N LEU A 36 7.09 -0.10 4.02
CA LEU A 36 6.00 0.30 4.88
C LEU A 36 4.75 -0.51 4.53
N GLY A 37 4.27 -1.31 5.47
CA GLY A 37 2.95 -1.91 5.43
C GLY A 37 1.88 -0.91 5.88
N VAL A 38 0.83 -0.73 5.10
CA VAL A 38 -0.35 0.06 5.50
C VAL A 38 -1.53 -0.91 5.62
N VAL A 39 -2.02 -1.09 6.84
CA VAL A 39 -3.00 -2.12 7.19
C VAL A 39 -4.25 -1.57 7.82
N GLY A 40 -5.33 -2.34 7.80
CA GLY A 40 -6.62 -1.96 8.39
C GLY A 40 -7.80 -2.59 7.67
N GLU A 41 -8.99 -2.48 8.25
CA GLU A 41 -10.25 -2.98 7.66
C GLU A 41 -10.54 -2.34 6.29
N SER A 42 -11.41 -2.98 5.50
CA SER A 42 -11.90 -2.40 4.25
C SER A 42 -12.54 -1.02 4.50
N GLY A 43 -12.29 -0.06 3.61
CA GLY A 43 -12.79 1.31 3.75
C GLY A 43 -12.03 2.18 4.77
N SER A 44 -10.93 1.70 5.38
CA SER A 44 -10.15 2.51 6.35
C SER A 44 -9.33 3.66 5.73
N GLY A 45 -9.26 3.76 4.40
CA GLY A 45 -8.55 4.84 3.69
C GLY A 45 -7.19 4.48 3.10
N LYS A 46 -6.79 3.20 3.13
CA LYS A 46 -5.49 2.73 2.61
C LYS A 46 -5.31 3.03 1.13
N SER A 47 -6.23 2.56 0.28
CA SER A 47 -6.21 2.79 -1.17
C SER A 47 -6.35 4.27 -1.51
N LEU A 48 -7.14 5.04 -0.75
CA LEU A 48 -7.22 6.50 -0.93
C LEU A 48 -5.86 7.18 -0.68
N THR A 49 -5.12 6.73 0.33
CA THR A 49 -3.78 7.22 0.62
C THR A 49 -2.83 6.92 -0.55
N ALA A 50 -2.82 5.69 -1.06
CA ALA A 50 -2.02 5.32 -2.24
C ALA A 50 -2.40 6.11 -3.50
N MET A 51 -3.69 6.24 -3.77
CA MET A 51 -4.19 6.98 -4.93
C MET A 51 -3.85 8.48 -4.84
N THR A 52 -3.77 9.04 -3.63
CA THR A 52 -3.26 10.40 -3.40
C THR A 52 -1.80 10.53 -3.79
N VAL A 53 -0.96 9.60 -3.33
CA VAL A 53 0.48 9.57 -3.69
C VAL A 53 0.66 9.42 -5.20
N MET A 54 -0.25 8.73 -5.89
CA MET A 54 -0.23 8.62 -7.34
C MET A 54 -0.88 9.79 -8.07
N GLY A 55 -1.58 10.72 -7.39
CA GLY A 55 -2.35 11.80 -7.99
C GLY A 55 -3.53 11.31 -8.85
N LEU A 56 -4.12 10.17 -8.49
CA LEU A 56 -5.18 9.49 -9.26
C LEU A 56 -6.58 9.69 -8.65
N LEU A 57 -6.72 10.44 -7.56
CA LEU A 57 -8.02 10.71 -6.95
C LEU A 57 -8.81 11.74 -7.78
N PRO A 58 -10.06 11.43 -8.18
CA PRO A 58 -10.96 12.40 -8.79
C PRO A 58 -11.69 13.25 -7.73
N ASP A 59 -11.84 14.55 -8.00
CA ASP A 59 -12.73 15.50 -7.31
C ASP A 59 -12.77 15.42 -5.76
N VAL A 60 -11.59 15.45 -5.14
CA VAL A 60 -11.44 15.60 -3.68
C VAL A 60 -10.68 16.86 -3.32
N ARG A 61 -11.05 17.49 -2.21
CA ARG A 61 -10.24 18.53 -1.57
C ARG A 61 -9.15 17.85 -0.76
N SER A 62 -7.90 18.16 -1.07
CA SER A 62 -6.74 17.66 -0.32
C SER A 62 -6.06 18.81 0.42
N SER A 63 -5.60 18.54 1.65
CA SER A 63 -4.72 19.43 2.40
C SER A 63 -3.65 18.61 3.14
N GLY A 64 -2.65 19.31 3.67
CA GLY A 64 -1.42 18.68 4.17
C GLY A 64 -0.32 18.72 3.11
N ALA A 65 0.68 17.85 3.23
CA ALA A 65 1.76 17.75 2.26
C ALA A 65 2.09 16.28 1.93
N VAL A 66 2.31 15.99 0.66
CA VAL A 66 2.76 14.67 0.18
C VAL A 66 4.02 14.89 -0.65
N ARG A 67 5.19 14.55 -0.12
CA ARG A 67 6.49 14.79 -0.76
C ARG A 67 7.17 13.51 -1.16
N PHE A 68 7.60 13.41 -2.42
CA PHE A 68 8.47 12.35 -2.92
C PHE A 68 9.81 12.95 -3.34
N ARG A 69 10.92 12.54 -2.71
CA ARG A 69 12.26 13.16 -2.92
C ARG A 69 12.21 14.69 -2.82
N ALA A 70 11.59 15.19 -1.74
CA ALA A 70 11.31 16.61 -1.47
C ALA A 70 10.38 17.33 -2.49
N ARG A 71 9.88 16.66 -3.54
CA ARG A 71 8.91 17.22 -4.47
C ARG A 71 7.48 17.04 -3.97
N ASP A 72 6.74 18.13 -3.82
CA ASP A 72 5.33 18.09 -3.44
C ASP A 72 4.44 17.55 -4.56
N LEU A 73 3.85 16.39 -4.33
CA LEU A 73 3.01 15.66 -5.27
C LEU A 73 1.63 16.30 -5.47
N LEU A 74 1.09 17.02 -4.49
CA LEU A 74 -0.24 17.63 -4.58
C LEU A 74 -0.29 18.79 -5.58
N MET A 75 0.86 19.38 -5.90
CA MET A 75 1.01 20.57 -6.74
C MET A 75 1.45 20.25 -8.18
N GLN A 76 1.48 18.97 -8.58
CA GLN A 76 2.03 18.55 -9.87
C GLN A 76 1.03 18.69 -11.02
N ASP A 77 1.49 19.27 -12.14
CA ASP A 77 0.72 19.32 -13.38
C ASP A 77 0.71 17.97 -14.13
N ALA A 78 -0.11 17.87 -15.17
CA ALA A 78 -0.22 16.65 -15.97
C ALA A 78 1.08 16.25 -16.70
N ARG A 79 2.00 17.18 -16.97
CA ARG A 79 3.29 16.88 -17.61
C ARG A 79 4.28 16.31 -16.60
N ALA A 80 4.31 16.86 -15.39
CA ALA A 80 5.12 16.36 -14.29
C ALA A 80 4.67 14.97 -13.84
N TRP A 81 3.35 14.75 -13.73
CA TRP A 81 2.81 13.43 -13.42
C TRP A 81 3.20 12.36 -14.45
N ARG A 82 3.16 12.70 -15.75
CA ARG A 82 3.64 11.79 -16.82
C ARG A 82 5.12 11.44 -16.72
N ARG A 83 5.96 12.25 -16.06
CA ARG A 83 7.38 11.93 -15.84
C ARG A 83 7.59 11.09 -14.59
N LEU A 84 6.73 11.24 -13.58
CA LEU A 84 6.81 10.53 -12.31
C LEU A 84 6.22 9.12 -12.42
N ARG A 85 5.00 8.99 -12.94
CA ARG A 85 4.27 7.71 -13.02
C ARG A 85 4.97 6.76 -13.99
N GLY A 86 5.09 5.50 -13.58
CA GLY A 86 5.69 4.42 -14.37
C GLY A 86 7.21 4.42 -14.35
N LYS A 87 7.87 5.57 -14.12
CA LYS A 87 9.33 5.70 -14.04
C LYS A 87 9.87 5.82 -12.61
N GLU A 88 9.38 6.81 -11.86
CA GLU A 88 9.88 7.11 -10.50
C GLU A 88 8.99 6.46 -9.44
N ILE A 89 7.67 6.48 -9.69
CA ILE A 89 6.64 5.88 -8.84
C ILE A 89 5.80 4.94 -9.70
N ALA A 90 5.69 3.69 -9.29
CA ALA A 90 4.82 2.71 -9.93
C ALA A 90 3.79 2.16 -8.94
N MET A 91 2.67 1.69 -9.48
CA MET A 91 1.59 1.09 -8.69
C MET A 91 1.22 -0.28 -9.24
N ILE A 92 1.06 -1.25 -8.34
CA ILE A 92 0.38 -2.51 -8.58
C ILE A 92 -1.05 -2.32 -8.06
N PHE A 93 -2.02 -2.34 -8.98
CA PHE A 93 -3.44 -2.14 -8.65
C PHE A 93 -4.07 -3.43 -8.11
N GLN A 94 -5.11 -3.27 -7.31
CA GLN A 94 -5.86 -4.38 -6.71
C GLN A 94 -6.48 -5.33 -7.76
N ASP A 95 -6.99 -4.80 -8.88
CA ASP A 95 -7.60 -5.61 -9.95
C ASP A 95 -6.72 -5.69 -11.21
N PRO A 96 -6.03 -6.83 -11.47
CA PRO A 96 -5.23 -7.02 -12.68
C PRO A 96 -6.04 -7.01 -13.97
N MET A 97 -7.37 -7.18 -13.92
CA MET A 97 -8.25 -7.13 -15.10
C MET A 97 -8.26 -5.74 -15.73
N THR A 98 -8.08 -4.70 -14.93
CA THR A 98 -8.14 -3.29 -15.37
C THR A 98 -6.80 -2.72 -15.81
N ALA A 99 -5.70 -3.43 -15.51
CA ALA A 99 -4.34 -2.92 -15.73
C ALA A 99 -3.91 -2.86 -17.20
N PHE A 100 -4.50 -3.69 -18.07
CA PHE A 100 -4.14 -3.78 -19.48
C PHE A 100 -5.30 -3.43 -20.40
N LEU A 101 -5.01 -2.73 -21.49
CA LEU A 101 -5.94 -2.54 -22.60
C LEU A 101 -6.24 -3.90 -23.26
N PRO A 102 -7.51 -4.34 -23.32
CA PRO A 102 -7.86 -5.70 -23.73
C PRO A 102 -7.58 -5.98 -25.21
N VAL A 103 -7.53 -4.93 -26.03
CA VAL A 103 -7.31 -4.97 -27.48
C VAL A 103 -5.83 -4.85 -27.88
N ARG A 104 -4.91 -4.84 -26.92
CA ARG A 104 -3.47 -4.77 -27.17
C ARG A 104 -2.75 -5.94 -26.53
N ARG A 105 -1.70 -6.43 -27.19
CA ARG A 105 -0.85 -7.49 -26.62
C ARG A 105 -0.18 -7.01 -25.35
N VAL A 106 -0.01 -7.92 -24.39
CA VAL A 106 0.57 -7.63 -23.06
C VAL A 106 1.98 -7.09 -23.20
N GLY A 107 2.83 -7.77 -23.98
CA GLY A 107 4.20 -7.34 -24.20
C GLY A 107 4.29 -5.97 -24.86
N ALA A 108 3.42 -5.67 -25.81
CA ALA A 108 3.41 -4.38 -26.50
C ALA A 108 3.09 -3.19 -25.58
N GLN A 109 2.32 -3.41 -24.53
CA GLN A 109 2.00 -2.38 -23.53
C GLN A 109 3.19 -2.15 -22.58
N ILE A 110 3.88 -3.21 -22.16
CA ILE A 110 5.10 -3.11 -21.35
C ILE A 110 6.24 -2.46 -22.17
N ASP A 111 6.41 -2.88 -23.42
CA ASP A 111 7.39 -2.31 -24.35
C ASP A 111 7.20 -0.80 -24.52
N GLU A 112 5.95 -0.34 -24.62
CA GLU A 112 5.62 1.07 -24.75
C GLU A 112 5.99 1.86 -23.50
N GLN A 113 5.66 1.36 -22.30
CA GLN A 113 6.04 2.02 -21.05
C GLN A 113 7.56 2.18 -20.95
N ILE A 114 8.31 1.11 -21.24
CA ILE A 114 9.78 1.15 -21.26
C ILE A 114 10.26 2.23 -22.23
N ARG A 115 9.77 2.25 -23.47
CA ARG A 115 10.23 3.20 -24.49
C ARG A 115 9.82 4.64 -24.19
N LEU A 116 8.72 4.85 -23.48
CA LEU A 116 8.25 6.18 -23.12
C LEU A 116 9.15 6.83 -22.06
N HIS A 117 9.66 6.03 -21.12
CA HIS A 117 10.40 6.51 -19.96
C HIS A 117 11.92 6.29 -20.04
N GLU A 118 12.34 5.35 -20.89
CA GLU A 118 13.72 4.94 -21.11
C GLU A 118 14.10 5.18 -22.58
N LYS A 119 15.33 5.63 -22.82
CA LYS A 119 15.86 5.86 -24.17
C LYS A 119 16.29 4.55 -24.86
N LEU A 120 15.41 3.55 -24.86
CA LEU A 120 15.65 2.23 -25.40
C LEU A 120 15.00 2.05 -26.78
N SER A 121 15.67 1.33 -27.66
CA SER A 121 15.11 0.91 -28.95
C SER A 121 13.98 -0.10 -28.76
N ARG A 122 13.17 -0.31 -29.81
CA ARG A 122 12.09 -1.31 -29.78
C ARG A 122 12.61 -2.72 -29.47
N ARG A 123 13.78 -3.08 -29.99
CA ARG A 123 14.40 -4.39 -29.76
C ARG A 123 14.85 -4.55 -28.32
N GLU A 124 15.47 -3.53 -27.74
CA GLU A 124 15.93 -3.54 -26.34
C GLU A 124 14.75 -3.56 -25.37
N ALA A 125 13.72 -2.75 -25.62
CA ALA A 125 12.50 -2.76 -24.83
C ALA A 125 11.85 -4.15 -24.84
N ARG A 126 11.75 -4.77 -26.03
CA ARG A 126 11.20 -6.12 -26.15
C ARG A 126 12.01 -7.16 -25.39
N ALA A 127 13.33 -7.11 -25.49
CA ALA A 127 14.20 -8.01 -24.74
C ALA A 127 14.04 -7.84 -23.21
N ARG A 128 13.93 -6.59 -22.73
CA ARG A 128 13.66 -6.28 -21.31
C ARG A 128 12.30 -6.80 -20.87
N THR A 129 11.24 -6.62 -21.66
CA THR A 129 9.90 -7.15 -21.37
C THR A 129 9.90 -8.67 -21.24
N VAL A 130 10.51 -9.39 -22.20
CA VAL A 130 10.58 -10.86 -22.16
C VAL A 130 11.37 -11.33 -20.93
N ARG A 131 12.47 -10.66 -20.59
CA ARG A 131 13.24 -10.97 -19.38
C ARG A 131 12.42 -10.76 -18.11
N LEU A 132 11.75 -9.61 -17.98
CA LEU A 132 10.91 -9.29 -16.82
C LEU A 132 9.77 -10.29 -16.64
N LEU A 133 9.08 -10.66 -17.72
CA LEU A 133 8.04 -11.69 -17.66
C LEU A 133 8.60 -13.03 -17.17
N GLY A 134 9.81 -13.40 -17.60
CA GLY A 134 10.51 -14.59 -17.10
C GLY A 134 10.87 -14.49 -15.62
N GLU A 135 11.40 -13.35 -15.17
CA GLU A 135 11.68 -13.08 -13.75
C GLU A 135 10.41 -13.18 -12.90
N MET A 136 9.25 -12.78 -13.43
CA MET A 136 7.95 -12.92 -12.77
C MET A 136 7.39 -14.35 -12.83
N GLY A 137 8.13 -15.33 -13.35
CA GLY A 137 7.69 -16.73 -13.44
C GLY A 137 6.59 -16.99 -14.47
N VAL A 138 6.48 -16.14 -15.50
CA VAL A 138 5.58 -16.38 -16.63
C VAL A 138 6.20 -17.46 -17.53
N PRO A 139 5.52 -18.59 -17.78
CA PRO A 139 6.03 -19.61 -18.70
C PRO A 139 6.05 -19.09 -20.13
N ASP A 140 7.05 -19.51 -20.89
CA ASP A 140 7.31 -19.05 -22.26
C ASP A 140 7.17 -17.52 -22.44
N PRO A 141 8.00 -16.70 -21.76
CA PRO A 141 7.81 -15.25 -21.69
C PRO A 141 7.67 -14.56 -23.04
N ALA A 142 8.41 -15.05 -24.05
CA ALA A 142 8.35 -14.52 -25.42
C ALA A 142 6.98 -14.74 -26.07
N ALA A 143 6.37 -15.92 -25.85
CA ALA A 143 5.04 -16.24 -26.34
C ALA A 143 3.96 -15.53 -25.52
N ALA A 144 4.11 -15.46 -24.20
CA ALA A 144 3.18 -14.75 -23.33
C ALA A 144 3.11 -13.25 -23.66
N ALA A 145 4.24 -12.63 -24.01
CA ALA A 145 4.30 -11.25 -24.45
C ALA A 145 3.53 -10.98 -25.76
N GLU A 146 3.29 -12.01 -26.58
CA GLU A 146 2.48 -11.93 -27.80
C GLU A 146 0.98 -12.12 -27.56
N ARG A 147 0.57 -12.55 -26.36
CA ARG A 147 -0.82 -12.79 -26.00
C ARG A 147 -1.54 -11.49 -25.64
N PHE A 148 -2.83 -11.47 -25.89
CA PHE A 148 -3.75 -10.45 -25.36
C PHE A 148 -4.10 -10.76 -23.90
N PRO A 149 -4.52 -9.76 -23.09
CA PRO A 149 -4.82 -9.96 -21.68
C PRO A 149 -5.83 -11.09 -21.43
N HIS A 150 -6.88 -11.18 -22.24
CA HIS A 150 -7.92 -12.21 -22.14
C HIS A 150 -7.44 -13.64 -22.43
N GLN A 151 -6.23 -13.79 -22.99
CA GLN A 151 -5.60 -15.10 -23.24
C GLN A 151 -4.65 -15.53 -22.09
N LEU A 152 -4.50 -14.69 -21.05
CA LEU A 152 -3.76 -15.02 -19.84
C LEU A 152 -4.71 -15.38 -18.71
N SER A 153 -4.34 -16.37 -17.90
CA SER A 153 -4.98 -16.63 -16.61
C SER A 153 -4.83 -15.41 -15.68
N GLY A 154 -5.67 -15.31 -14.65
CA GLY A 154 -5.62 -14.20 -13.68
C GLY A 154 -4.23 -14.03 -13.07
N GLY A 155 -3.62 -15.12 -12.58
CA GLY A 155 -2.27 -15.09 -12.02
C GLY A 155 -1.18 -14.69 -13.03
N LEU A 156 -1.26 -15.14 -14.29
CA LEU A 156 -0.30 -14.70 -15.32
C LEU A 156 -0.47 -13.23 -15.67
N ARG A 157 -1.70 -12.72 -15.68
CA ARG A 157 -1.99 -11.31 -15.93
C ARG A 157 -1.49 -10.43 -14.79
N GLN A 158 -1.64 -10.87 -13.55
CA GLN A 158 -1.09 -10.18 -12.38
C GLN A 158 0.44 -10.15 -12.41
N ARG A 159 1.09 -11.28 -12.72
CA ARG A 159 2.55 -11.31 -12.95
C ARG A 159 2.98 -10.35 -14.06
N ALA A 160 2.23 -10.29 -15.16
CA ALA A 160 2.51 -9.32 -16.21
C ALA A 160 2.30 -7.86 -15.76
N MET A 161 1.29 -7.58 -14.94
CA MET A 161 1.06 -6.25 -14.36
C MET A 161 2.22 -5.85 -13.44
N ILE A 162 2.71 -6.78 -12.62
CA ILE A 162 3.90 -6.55 -11.79
C ILE A 162 5.12 -6.30 -12.67
N ALA A 163 5.34 -7.09 -13.72
CA ALA A 163 6.41 -6.85 -14.70
C ALA A 163 6.31 -5.44 -15.31
N MET A 164 5.10 -4.99 -15.63
CA MET A 164 4.86 -3.63 -16.13
C MET A 164 5.23 -2.57 -15.10
N ALA A 165 4.80 -2.72 -13.83
CA ALA A 165 5.12 -1.80 -12.75
C ALA A 165 6.64 -1.69 -12.50
N LEU A 166 7.36 -2.82 -12.58
CA LEU A 166 8.81 -2.88 -12.38
C LEU A 166 9.63 -2.50 -13.63
N SER A 167 8.96 -2.31 -14.78
CA SER A 167 9.62 -2.23 -16.08
C SER A 167 10.62 -1.10 -16.22
N CYS A 168 10.50 -0.03 -15.44
CA CYS A 168 11.41 1.11 -15.44
C CYS A 168 12.20 1.28 -14.13
N ALA A 169 12.26 0.23 -13.29
CA ALA A 169 12.97 0.24 -12.00
C ALA A 169 12.61 1.45 -11.11
N PRO A 170 11.32 1.55 -10.69
CA PRO A 170 10.84 2.70 -9.93
C PRO A 170 11.53 2.82 -8.58
N ALA A 171 11.76 4.05 -8.14
CA ALA A 171 12.31 4.33 -6.82
C ALA A 171 11.29 4.09 -5.70
N LEU A 172 9.99 4.22 -5.99
CA LEU A 172 8.89 3.88 -5.09
C LEU A 172 7.91 2.94 -5.80
N LEU A 173 7.64 1.79 -5.18
CA LEU A 173 6.57 0.90 -5.58
C LEU A 173 5.45 0.94 -4.54
N ILE A 174 4.24 1.23 -5.01
CA ILE A 174 3.01 1.12 -4.22
C ILE A 174 2.30 -0.17 -4.66
N ALA A 175 2.01 -1.05 -3.73
CA ALA A 175 1.32 -2.31 -4.03
C ALA A 175 0.02 -2.39 -3.24
N ASP A 176 -1.11 -2.24 -3.92
CA ASP A 176 -2.44 -2.26 -3.30
C ASP A 176 -3.07 -3.64 -3.43
N GLU A 177 -3.08 -4.36 -2.30
CA GLU A 177 -3.58 -5.74 -2.22
C GLU A 177 -2.99 -6.68 -3.31
N PRO A 178 -1.66 -6.68 -3.50
CA PRO A 178 -1.02 -7.35 -4.65
C PRO A 178 -1.04 -8.88 -4.59
N THR A 179 -1.59 -9.45 -3.52
CA THR A 179 -1.68 -10.91 -3.29
C THR A 179 -3.10 -11.38 -3.07
N THR A 180 -4.09 -10.47 -3.09
CA THR A 180 -5.50 -10.85 -2.93
C THR A 180 -5.94 -11.78 -4.06
N ALA A 181 -6.75 -12.79 -3.71
CA ALA A 181 -7.27 -13.82 -4.61
C ALA A 181 -6.21 -14.73 -5.28
N LEU A 182 -5.00 -14.81 -4.73
CA LEU A 182 -3.97 -15.74 -5.16
C LEU A 182 -3.81 -16.92 -4.21
N ASP A 183 -3.34 -18.05 -4.73
CA ASP A 183 -2.91 -19.17 -3.90
C ASP A 183 -1.62 -18.83 -3.14
N VAL A 184 -1.40 -19.54 -2.03
CA VAL A 184 -0.27 -19.33 -1.11
C VAL A 184 1.09 -19.42 -1.81
N THR A 185 1.22 -20.27 -2.83
CA THR A 185 2.48 -20.46 -3.56
C THR A 185 2.79 -19.24 -4.43
N VAL A 186 1.79 -18.73 -5.15
CA VAL A 186 1.94 -17.53 -6.00
C VAL A 186 2.16 -16.29 -5.14
N GLN A 187 1.45 -16.14 -4.03
CA GLN A 187 1.68 -15.07 -3.07
C GLN A 187 3.15 -15.04 -2.61
N ALA A 188 3.69 -16.17 -2.15
CA ALA A 188 5.08 -16.24 -1.68
C ALA A 188 6.07 -15.80 -2.76
N GLN A 189 5.85 -16.23 -4.02
CA GLN A 189 6.69 -15.82 -5.13
C GLN A 189 6.65 -14.30 -5.37
N ILE A 190 5.46 -13.68 -5.30
CA ILE A 190 5.32 -12.22 -5.43
C ILE A 190 6.07 -11.50 -4.31
N LEU A 191 5.94 -11.95 -3.05
CA LEU A 191 6.64 -11.32 -1.91
C LEU A 191 8.16 -11.40 -2.05
N VAL A 192 8.70 -12.52 -2.53
CA VAL A 192 10.14 -12.64 -2.84
C VAL A 192 10.57 -11.63 -3.89
N LEU A 193 9.76 -11.40 -4.94
CA LEU A 193 10.06 -10.44 -6.00
C LEU A 193 10.02 -9.00 -5.48
N LEU A 194 9.03 -8.64 -4.66
CA LEU A 194 8.96 -7.34 -4.00
C LEU A 194 10.17 -7.11 -3.08
N THR A 195 10.65 -8.16 -2.42
CA THR A 195 11.84 -8.11 -1.56
C THR A 195 13.10 -7.83 -2.38
N ARG A 196 13.29 -8.55 -3.50
CA ARG A 196 14.41 -8.30 -4.44
C ARG A 196 14.40 -6.89 -5.02
N LEU A 197 13.23 -6.32 -5.27
CA LEU A 197 13.14 -4.92 -5.71
C LEU A 197 13.74 -3.98 -4.65
N ARG A 198 13.48 -4.22 -3.36
CA ARG A 198 14.02 -3.38 -2.29
C ARG A 198 15.55 -3.46 -2.19
N GLU A 199 16.16 -4.58 -2.58
CA GLU A 199 17.62 -4.73 -2.64
C GLU A 199 18.25 -3.72 -3.63
N THR A 200 17.49 -3.20 -4.59
CA THR A 200 17.94 -2.12 -5.50
C THR A 200 17.91 -0.72 -4.86
N GLY A 201 17.45 -0.60 -3.62
CA GLY A 201 17.27 0.66 -2.89
C GLY A 201 15.93 1.35 -3.14
N ALA A 202 14.98 0.67 -3.79
CA ALA A 202 13.61 1.14 -3.95
C ALA A 202 12.83 1.04 -2.63
N GLY A 203 11.96 2.02 -2.37
CA GLY A 203 11.00 1.95 -1.27
C GLY A 203 9.74 1.18 -1.68
N LEU A 204 9.15 0.45 -0.75
CA LEU A 204 7.91 -0.30 -0.93
C LEU A 204 6.84 0.22 0.02
N MET A 205 5.69 0.64 -0.51
CA MET A 205 4.47 0.85 0.26
C MET A 205 3.50 -0.28 -0.05
N LEU A 206 3.33 -1.21 0.88
CA LEU A 206 2.46 -2.38 0.73
C LEU A 206 1.15 -2.14 1.46
N ILE A 207 0.06 -2.01 0.73
CA ILE A 207 -1.29 -1.97 1.30
C ILE A 207 -1.85 -3.38 1.30
N THR A 208 -2.29 -3.83 2.48
CA THR A 208 -2.89 -5.14 2.65
C THR A 208 -3.80 -5.14 3.88
N HIS A 209 -4.71 -6.10 3.95
CA HIS A 209 -5.44 -6.40 5.19
C HIS A 209 -4.82 -7.59 5.96
N ASP A 210 -3.82 -8.27 5.37
CA ASP A 210 -3.14 -9.42 5.95
C ASP A 210 -1.83 -9.01 6.64
N MET A 211 -1.81 -9.09 7.97
CA MET A 211 -0.63 -8.80 8.77
C MET A 211 0.51 -9.82 8.62
N GLY A 212 0.22 -11.06 8.22
CA GLY A 212 1.24 -12.07 7.94
C GLY A 212 2.08 -11.71 6.72
N VAL A 213 1.44 -11.09 5.71
CA VAL A 213 2.13 -10.52 4.54
C VAL A 213 3.02 -9.35 4.98
N VAL A 214 2.54 -8.48 5.87
CA VAL A 214 3.35 -7.39 6.44
C VAL A 214 4.55 -7.92 7.23
N ALA A 215 4.33 -8.94 8.06
CA ALA A 215 5.38 -9.59 8.84
C ALA A 215 6.54 -10.12 7.97
N GLN A 216 6.22 -10.60 6.77
CA GLN A 216 7.21 -11.19 5.85
C GLN A 216 7.91 -10.16 4.96
N ALA A 217 7.20 -9.10 4.54
CA ALA A 217 7.69 -8.21 3.47
C ALA A 217 8.05 -6.78 3.92
N CYS A 218 7.60 -6.34 5.11
CA CYS A 218 7.73 -4.96 5.56
C CYS A 218 8.71 -4.80 6.72
N THR A 219 9.30 -3.60 6.83
CA THR A 219 10.15 -3.20 7.97
C THR A 219 9.37 -2.37 8.99
N HIS A 220 8.42 -1.55 8.52
CA HIS A 220 7.51 -0.77 9.36
C HIS A 220 6.06 -1.03 8.98
N VAL A 221 5.15 -0.77 9.90
CA VAL A 221 3.70 -0.87 9.69
C VAL A 221 3.01 0.39 10.20
N ALA A 222 1.97 0.81 9.49
CA ALA A 222 1.01 1.81 9.93
C ALA A 222 -0.41 1.22 9.87
N VAL A 223 -1.07 1.20 11.02
CA VAL A 223 -2.42 0.68 11.20
C VAL A 223 -3.40 1.84 11.02
N LEU A 224 -4.21 1.74 9.96
CA LEU A 224 -5.21 2.72 9.56
C LEU A 224 -6.60 2.28 10.00
N TYR A 225 -7.32 3.16 10.70
CA TYR A 225 -8.71 2.96 11.07
C TYR A 225 -9.54 4.21 10.76
N ALA A 226 -10.61 4.05 9.98
CA ALA A 226 -11.54 5.12 9.63
C ALA A 226 -10.86 6.44 9.20
N GLY A 227 -9.82 6.35 8.36
CA GLY A 227 -9.10 7.49 7.81
C GLY A 227 -8.02 8.08 8.73
N VAL A 228 -7.67 7.42 9.83
CA VAL A 228 -6.67 7.87 10.81
C VAL A 228 -5.61 6.79 11.02
N VAL A 229 -4.34 7.16 11.13
CA VAL A 229 -3.27 6.28 11.61
C VAL A 229 -3.41 6.14 13.12
N VAL A 230 -3.82 4.97 13.61
CA VAL A 230 -4.04 4.75 15.05
C VAL A 230 -2.80 4.21 15.75
N GLU A 231 -1.92 3.55 15.01
CA GLU A 231 -0.67 2.99 15.51
C GLU A 231 0.33 2.82 14.37
N ARG A 232 1.62 3.10 14.61
CA ARG A 232 2.69 2.85 13.65
C ARG A 232 4.02 2.57 14.34
N GLY A 233 4.91 1.86 13.67
CA GLY A 233 6.24 1.54 14.19
C GLY A 233 6.91 0.41 13.43
N PRO A 234 8.08 -0.07 13.90
CA PRO A 234 8.70 -1.28 13.36
C PRO A 234 7.74 -2.46 13.44
N VAL A 235 7.69 -3.26 12.36
CA VAL A 235 6.76 -4.41 12.28
C VAL A 235 6.86 -5.28 13.52
N ARG A 236 8.08 -5.67 13.90
CA ARG A 236 8.30 -6.52 15.08
C ARG A 236 7.70 -5.92 16.36
N ALA A 237 7.89 -4.62 16.60
CA ALA A 237 7.39 -3.97 17.81
C ALA A 237 5.85 -3.96 17.86
N VAL A 238 5.21 -3.65 16.73
CA VAL A 238 3.74 -3.58 16.62
C VAL A 238 3.08 -4.96 16.66
N LEU A 239 3.73 -5.99 16.10
CA LEU A 239 3.22 -7.36 16.12
C LEU A 239 3.40 -8.04 17.48
N ASP A 240 4.58 -7.88 18.11
CA ASP A 240 4.91 -8.54 19.37
C ASP A 240 4.19 -7.86 20.56
N ALA A 241 4.07 -6.53 20.53
CA ALA A 241 3.51 -5.73 21.62
C ALA A 241 2.58 -4.61 21.11
N PRO A 242 1.46 -4.96 20.46
CA PRO A 242 0.49 -3.98 19.94
C PRO A 242 -0.08 -3.11 21.07
N LEU A 243 -0.05 -1.80 20.85
CA LEU A 243 -0.47 -0.79 21.81
C LEU A 243 -1.96 -0.46 21.69
N HIS A 244 -2.44 -0.16 20.49
CA HIS A 244 -3.81 0.30 20.28
C HIS A 244 -4.79 -0.89 20.39
N PRO A 245 -5.94 -0.74 21.09
CA PRO A 245 -6.93 -1.80 21.21
C PRO A 245 -7.44 -2.35 19.86
N TYR A 246 -7.52 -1.50 18.84
CA TYR A 246 -7.82 -1.92 17.47
C TYR A 246 -6.76 -2.87 16.88
N THR A 247 -5.48 -2.53 17.00
CA THR A 247 -4.38 -3.36 16.50
C THR A 247 -4.35 -4.71 17.20
N ARG A 248 -4.58 -4.74 18.52
CA ARG A 248 -4.75 -5.99 19.29
C ARG A 248 -5.88 -6.84 18.74
N ALA A 249 -7.03 -6.21 18.47
CA ALA A 249 -8.20 -6.90 17.94
C ALA A 249 -7.98 -7.42 16.51
N LEU A 250 -7.28 -6.65 15.65
CA LEU A 250 -6.87 -7.10 14.32
C LEU A 250 -5.98 -8.33 14.38
N LEU A 251 -4.94 -8.32 15.22
CA LEU A 251 -4.02 -9.44 15.38
C LEU A 251 -4.72 -10.68 15.95
N ALA A 252 -5.61 -10.49 16.93
CA ALA A 252 -6.38 -11.59 17.51
C ALA A 252 -7.37 -12.21 16.50
N ALA A 253 -7.87 -11.44 15.54
CA ALA A 253 -8.78 -11.91 14.49
C ALA A 253 -8.07 -12.70 13.38
N MET A 254 -6.73 -12.77 13.40
CA MET A 254 -5.95 -13.50 12.42
C MET A 254 -5.59 -14.90 12.90
N PRO A 255 -5.56 -15.90 12.00
CA PRO A 255 -5.08 -17.23 12.34
C PRO A 255 -3.60 -17.14 12.80
N PRO A 256 -3.21 -17.85 13.87
CA PRO A 256 -1.83 -17.89 14.30
C PRO A 256 -0.96 -18.51 13.18
N LEU A 257 0.25 -17.96 13.00
CA LEU A 257 1.20 -18.47 12.00
C LEU A 257 1.69 -19.87 12.36
N ASP A 258 1.86 -20.13 13.66
CA ASP A 258 2.29 -21.42 14.21
C ASP A 258 1.33 -21.90 15.31
N GLY A 259 1.22 -23.22 15.46
CA GLY A 259 0.43 -23.86 16.52
C GLY A 259 -1.01 -24.22 16.12
N PRO A 260 -1.79 -24.76 17.07
CA PRO A 260 -3.15 -25.22 16.81
C PRO A 260 -4.06 -24.05 16.43
N ARG A 261 -4.76 -24.18 15.29
CA ARG A 261 -5.75 -23.18 14.89
C ARG A 261 -6.93 -23.20 15.88
N PRO A 262 -7.33 -22.05 16.44
CA PRO A 262 -8.48 -21.99 17.31
C PRO A 262 -9.75 -22.35 16.54
N ALA A 263 -10.71 -22.99 17.23
CA ALA A 263 -12.00 -23.38 16.64
C ALA A 263 -12.80 -22.16 16.13
N HIS A 264 -12.64 -21.01 16.77
CA HIS A 264 -13.23 -19.75 16.37
C HIS A 264 -12.21 -18.62 16.54
N LEU A 265 -12.08 -17.78 15.50
CA LEU A 265 -11.33 -16.53 15.59
C LEU A 265 -12.27 -15.43 16.13
N PRO A 266 -11.80 -14.61 17.10
CA PRO A 266 -12.60 -13.49 17.58
C PRO A 266 -12.79 -12.47 16.46
N ALA A 267 -14.04 -12.07 16.24
CA ALA A 267 -14.38 -10.99 15.32
C ALA A 267 -14.45 -9.66 16.07
N ILE A 268 -13.99 -8.58 15.43
CA ILE A 268 -14.14 -7.22 15.98
C ILE A 268 -15.61 -6.81 15.85
N ALA A 269 -16.35 -6.79 16.95
CA ALA A 269 -17.78 -6.49 16.96
C ALA A 269 -18.12 -5.13 16.32
N GLY A 270 -19.28 -5.04 15.67
CA GLY A 270 -19.75 -3.84 14.97
C GLY A 270 -19.07 -3.58 13.62
N GLN A 271 -19.42 -2.47 12.98
CA GLN A 271 -18.83 -2.04 11.72
C GLN A 271 -18.00 -0.76 11.90
N PRO A 272 -16.94 -0.53 11.11
CA PRO A 272 -16.25 0.76 11.08
C PRO A 272 -17.25 1.92 10.89
N PRO A 273 -17.05 3.06 11.55
CA PRO A 273 -17.93 4.21 11.37
C PRO A 273 -17.86 4.70 9.92
N ALA A 274 -19.01 5.07 9.37
CA ALA A 274 -19.06 5.77 8.10
C ALA A 274 -18.34 7.14 8.23
N PRO A 275 -17.80 7.71 7.13
CA PRO A 275 -17.09 8.99 7.17
C PRO A 275 -17.83 10.15 7.86
N ASP A 276 -19.15 10.20 7.71
CA ASP A 276 -20.08 11.18 8.29
C ASP A 276 -20.48 10.87 9.75
N ALA A 277 -20.29 9.63 10.20
CA ALA A 277 -20.63 9.15 11.54
C ALA A 277 -19.40 8.98 12.45
N ARG A 278 -18.25 9.57 12.09
CA ARG A 278 -17.04 9.47 12.92
C ARG A 278 -17.23 10.21 14.25
N PRO A 279 -16.87 9.60 15.38
CA PRO A 279 -16.87 10.32 16.64
C PRO A 279 -15.81 11.43 16.60
N PRO A 280 -16.04 12.57 17.29
CA PRO A 280 -15.10 13.70 17.31
C PRO A 280 -13.77 13.37 18.01
N GLY A 281 -13.78 12.38 18.90
CA GLY A 281 -12.61 11.95 19.67
C GLY A 281 -11.86 10.77 19.07
N CYS A 282 -11.70 9.69 19.83
CA CYS A 282 -11.11 8.46 19.33
C CYS A 282 -12.06 7.78 18.32
N VAL A 283 -11.59 7.60 17.08
CA VAL A 283 -12.38 6.98 15.99
C VAL A 283 -12.83 5.56 16.32
N PHE A 284 -12.07 4.83 17.14
CA PHE A 284 -12.38 3.46 17.53
C PHE A 284 -13.24 3.35 18.80
N ALA A 285 -13.54 4.47 19.48
CA ALA A 285 -14.28 4.46 20.76
C ALA A 285 -15.58 3.62 20.74
N PRO A 286 -16.43 3.66 19.69
CA PRO A 286 -17.69 2.88 19.66
C PRO A 286 -17.50 1.36 19.69
N ARG A 287 -16.31 0.86 19.30
CA ARG A 287 -15.98 -0.58 19.24
C ARG A 287 -14.90 -0.97 20.25
N CYS A 288 -14.41 -0.01 21.04
CA CYS A 288 -13.29 -0.22 21.94
C CYS A 288 -13.78 -0.83 23.28
N PRO A 289 -13.29 -2.01 23.68
CA PRO A 289 -13.63 -2.60 24.98
C PRO A 289 -13.00 -1.84 26.17
N GLN A 290 -12.07 -0.91 25.88
CA GLN A 290 -11.33 -0.12 26.87
C GLN A 290 -11.64 1.38 26.73
N VAL A 291 -12.84 1.73 26.23
CA VAL A 291 -13.27 3.12 26.08
C VAL A 291 -13.28 3.84 27.43
N ARG A 292 -12.82 5.09 27.45
CA ARG A 292 -12.81 5.99 28.62
C ARG A 292 -13.54 7.28 28.29
N PRO A 293 -14.02 8.05 29.28
CA PRO A 293 -14.60 9.38 29.05
C PRO A 293 -13.69 10.30 28.21
N ASP A 294 -12.38 10.25 28.45
CA ASP A 294 -11.37 11.06 27.74
C ASP A 294 -11.29 10.74 26.24
N CYS A 295 -11.79 9.57 25.80
CA CYS A 295 -11.91 9.22 24.38
C CYS A 295 -12.86 10.14 23.61
N ALA A 296 -13.65 10.98 24.29
CA ALA A 296 -14.50 11.99 23.64
C ALA A 296 -13.68 13.06 22.90
N ILE A 297 -12.42 13.25 23.26
CA ILE A 297 -11.46 14.16 22.61
C ILE A 297 -10.42 13.33 21.85
N ARG A 298 -9.94 13.83 20.71
CA ARG A 298 -8.93 13.14 19.90
C ARG A 298 -7.64 13.05 20.71
N PRO A 299 -7.13 11.85 21.04
CA PRO A 299 -5.87 11.74 21.75
C PRO A 299 -4.72 12.21 20.85
N PRO A 300 -3.65 12.79 21.43
CA PRO A 300 -2.46 13.13 20.66
C PRO A 300 -1.74 11.86 20.19
N VAL A 301 -0.80 12.01 19.26
CA VAL A 301 0.17 10.96 18.95
C VAL A 301 1.13 10.84 20.13
N VAL A 302 1.17 9.67 20.76
CA VAL A 302 2.07 9.36 21.87
C VAL A 302 3.15 8.41 21.39
N ARG A 303 4.42 8.71 21.70
CA ARG A 303 5.55 7.84 21.37
C ARG A 303 5.87 6.92 22.53
N MET A 304 5.82 5.61 22.27
CA MET A 304 6.12 4.53 23.22
C MET A 304 7.30 3.72 22.67
N GLY A 305 8.53 4.12 23.03
CA GLY A 305 9.74 3.55 22.45
C GLY A 305 9.88 3.86 20.95
N GLU A 306 9.91 2.82 20.13
CA GLU A 306 9.95 2.93 18.65
C GLU A 306 8.54 2.95 18.01
N GLN A 307 7.49 2.84 18.82
CA GLN A 307 6.11 2.86 18.35
C GLN A 307 5.48 4.22 18.61
N GLU A 308 4.51 4.58 17.78
CA GLU A 308 3.66 5.74 17.96
C GLU A 308 2.19 5.30 17.92
N VAL A 309 1.40 5.81 18.85
CA VAL A 309 0.01 5.38 19.05
C VAL A 309 -0.89 6.57 19.37
N VAL A 310 -2.10 6.56 18.82
CA VAL A 310 -3.13 7.58 19.06
C VAL A 310 -4.17 6.99 20.01
N CYS A 311 -3.87 7.01 21.32
CA CYS A 311 -4.73 6.38 22.33
C CYS A 311 -4.60 7.00 23.73
N VAL A 312 -5.74 7.23 24.38
CA VAL A 312 -5.81 7.77 25.76
C VAL A 312 -5.24 6.84 26.83
N LEU A 313 -5.01 5.56 26.51
CA LEU A 313 -4.37 4.61 27.45
C LEU A 313 -2.90 4.98 27.73
N TYR A 314 -2.28 5.75 26.83
CA TYR A 314 -0.87 6.14 26.90
C TYR A 314 -0.68 7.66 26.95
N ALA A 315 -1.75 8.45 26.71
CA ALA A 315 -1.72 9.89 26.93
C ALA A 315 -1.75 10.14 28.45
N SER A 316 -0.65 10.68 28.98
CA SER A 316 -0.52 11.06 30.40
C SER A 316 -1.12 12.42 30.67
#